data_AF-A0A2H0IBR5-F1
#
_entry.id   AF-A0A2H0IBR5-F1
#
_cell.length_a   1.000
_cell.length_b   1.000
_cell.length_c   1.000
_cell.angle_alpha   90.00
_cell.angle_beta   90.00
_cell.angle_gamma   90.00
#
_symmetry.space_group_name_H-M   'P 1'
#
loop_
_entity.id
_entity.type
_entity.pdbx_description
1 polymer ?
#
loop_
_entity_poly.entity_id
_entity_poly.type
_entity_poly.pdbx_seq_one_letter_code
_entity_poly.pdbx_strand_id
1 'polypeptide(L)'
;MKNNFATIKQTAQLYEAKVLCFSILLVFASWFNADLIILLNKVFQAGVIIIPFSLMLLSNIAQTFGQKKAYKALLIGLFFIVFNFAYERLAHHLPNPGSLILRNRPYTHFLHNQIEMIMPYVMAVLIASAINISISSKIITTKNTALKTILIGLLSTFIYVYLSRLSL
;
A
#
# COMPACT_ATOMS: atom_id res chain seq x y z
N MET A 1 32.34 11.04 19.98
CA MET A 1 30.88 11.27 20.15
C MET A 1 30.18 11.87 18.94
N LYS A 2 30.75 12.84 18.20
CA LYS A 2 30.12 13.43 16.98
C LYS A 2 29.70 12.41 15.89
N ASN A 3 30.48 11.35 15.66
CA ASN A 3 30.18 10.34 14.64
C ASN A 3 28.90 9.51 14.94
N ASN A 4 28.52 9.32 16.21
CA ASN A 4 27.33 8.55 16.56
C ASN A 4 26.04 9.34 16.33
N PHE A 5 26.08 10.67 16.50
CA PHE A 5 24.91 11.51 16.22
C PHE A 5 24.62 11.62 14.73
N ALA A 6 25.65 11.68 13.88
CA ALA A 6 25.49 11.70 12.43
C ALA A 6 24.86 10.40 11.89
N THR A 7 25.30 9.24 12.38
CA THR A 7 24.77 7.93 11.96
C THR A 7 23.34 7.69 12.47
N ILE A 8 23.01 8.13 13.68
CA ILE A 8 21.63 8.08 14.20
C ILE A 8 20.69 8.96 13.35
N LYS A 9 21.12 10.17 13.00
CA LYS A 9 20.33 11.07 12.15
C LYS A 9 20.11 10.47 10.76
N GLN A 10 21.14 9.89 10.16
CA GLN A 10 21.05 9.27 8.84
C GLN A 10 20.13 8.05 8.83
N THR A 11 20.18 7.20 9.87
CA THR A 11 19.28 6.03 9.99
C THR A 11 17.83 6.43 10.24
N ALA A 12 17.58 7.52 10.97
CA ALA A 12 16.23 8.09 11.14
C ALA A 12 15.68 8.62 9.81
N GLN A 13 16.47 9.40 9.07
CA GLN A 13 16.09 9.92 7.75
C GLN A 13 15.79 8.79 6.75
N LEU A 14 16.61 7.73 6.75
CA LEU A 14 16.38 6.56 5.89
C LEU A 14 15.07 5.85 6.24
N TYR A 15 14.74 5.73 7.52
CA TYR A 15 13.45 5.16 7.95
C TYR A 15 12.28 6.02 7.45
N GLU A 16 12.32 7.33 7.68
CA GLU A 16 11.28 8.27 7.27
C GLU A 16 11.06 8.24 5.75
N ALA A 17 12.14 8.25 4.96
CA ALA A 17 12.07 8.14 3.51
C ALA A 17 11.38 6.85 3.05
N LYS A 18 11.71 5.71 3.67
CA LYS A 18 11.06 4.43 3.34
C LYS A 18 9.59 4.40 3.73
N VAL A 19 9.23 4.96 4.88
CA VAL A 19 7.82 5.10 5.29
C VAL A 19 7.06 5.93 4.26
N LEU A 20 7.63 7.06 3.83
CA LEU A 20 7.01 7.94 2.85
C LEU A 20 6.85 7.26 1.48
N CYS A 21 7.90 6.61 0.96
CA CYS A 21 7.81 5.82 -0.27
C CYS A 21 6.75 4.73 -0.18
N PHE A 22 6.71 4.00 0.94
CA PHE A 22 5.71 2.97 1.19
C PHE A 22 4.28 3.53 1.18
N SER A 23 4.05 4.64 1.90
CA SER A 23 2.74 5.30 1.94
C SER A 23 2.31 5.83 0.58
N ILE A 24 3.22 6.42 -0.20
CA ILE A 24 2.95 6.88 -1.56
C ILE A 24 2.52 5.70 -2.43
N LEU A 25 3.27 4.59 -2.43
CA LEU A 25 2.92 3.41 -3.24
C LEU A 25 1.56 2.84 -2.88
N LEU A 26 1.19 2.85 -1.59
CA LEU A 26 -0.12 2.41 -1.12
C LEU A 26 -1.26 3.31 -1.59
N VAL A 27 -1.07 4.63 -1.55
CA VAL A 27 -2.06 5.60 -2.06
C VAL A 27 -2.20 5.44 -3.58
N PHE A 28 -1.08 5.37 -4.30
CA PHE A 28 -1.08 5.15 -5.75
C PHE A 28 -1.78 3.84 -6.12
N ALA A 29 -1.51 2.74 -5.41
CA ALA A 29 -2.20 1.48 -5.64
C ALA A 29 -3.72 1.60 -5.44
N SER A 30 -4.16 2.39 -4.46
CA SER A 30 -5.59 2.58 -4.16
C SER A 30 -6.35 3.35 -5.25
N TRP A 31 -5.67 4.19 -6.03
CA TRP A 31 -6.29 4.90 -7.16
C TRP A 31 -6.73 3.96 -8.28
N PHE A 32 -6.17 2.75 -8.32
CA PHE A 32 -6.43 1.74 -9.36
C PHE A 32 -7.23 0.55 -8.82
N ASN A 33 -8.00 0.73 -7.74
CA ASN A 33 -8.79 -0.35 -7.14
C ASN A 33 -10.00 -0.74 -7.99
N ALA A 34 -10.71 0.23 -8.56
CA ALA A 34 -11.89 0.04 -9.40
C ALA A 34 -11.52 -0.32 -10.85
N ASP A 35 -10.26 -0.13 -11.23
CA ASP A 35 -9.77 -0.47 -12.56
C ASP A 35 -9.43 -1.96 -12.63
N LEU A 36 -10.20 -2.69 -13.43
CA LEU A 36 -9.98 -4.10 -13.69
C LEU A 36 -9.14 -4.30 -14.95
N ILE A 37 -8.10 -5.11 -14.83
CA ILE A 37 -7.22 -5.52 -15.93
C ILE A 37 -7.26 -7.04 -16.08
N ILE A 38 -7.03 -7.50 -17.29
CA ILE A 38 -6.88 -8.93 -17.60
C ILE A 38 -5.39 -9.23 -17.73
N LEU A 39 -4.88 -10.11 -16.88
CA LEU A 39 -3.52 -10.63 -16.96
C LEU A 39 -3.58 -12.15 -16.97
N LEU A 40 -2.91 -12.82 -17.91
CA LEU A 40 -2.91 -14.29 -18.01
C LEU A 40 -4.33 -14.90 -17.98
N ASN A 41 -5.26 -14.30 -18.74
CA ASN A 41 -6.66 -14.70 -18.81
C ASN A 41 -7.43 -14.65 -17.47
N LYS A 42 -6.97 -13.83 -16.54
CA LYS A 42 -7.53 -13.66 -15.20
C LYS A 42 -7.77 -12.18 -14.91
N VAL A 43 -8.90 -11.85 -14.30
CA VAL A 43 -9.23 -10.48 -13.89
C VAL A 43 -8.53 -10.12 -12.58
N PHE A 44 -7.93 -8.94 -12.53
CA PHE A 44 -7.25 -8.35 -11.38
C PHE A 44 -7.54 -6.87 -11.29
N GLN A 45 -7.42 -6.30 -10.09
CA GLN A 45 -7.35 -4.85 -9.92
C GLN A 45 -5.98 -4.35 -10.42
N ALA A 46 -5.94 -3.22 -11.13
CA ALA A 46 -4.70 -2.66 -11.66
C ALA A 46 -3.69 -2.30 -10.55
N GLY A 47 -4.17 -1.96 -9.35
CA GLY A 47 -3.33 -1.73 -8.16
C GLY A 47 -2.43 -2.92 -7.78
N VAL A 48 -2.76 -4.14 -8.20
CA VAL A 48 -1.96 -5.37 -7.98
C VAL A 48 -0.53 -5.23 -8.51
N ILE A 49 -0.28 -4.39 -9.51
CA ILE A 49 1.06 -4.18 -10.07
C ILE A 49 1.95 -3.41 -9.08
N ILE A 50 1.37 -2.49 -8.30
CA ILE A 50 2.10 -1.57 -7.42
C ILE A 50 2.32 -2.18 -6.02
N ILE A 51 1.35 -2.94 -5.52
CA ILE A 51 1.38 -3.58 -4.20
C ILE A 51 2.64 -4.42 -3.90
N PRO A 52 3.21 -5.22 -4.83
CA PRO A 52 4.44 -5.95 -4.53
C PRO A 52 5.59 -5.04 -4.08
N PHE A 53 5.72 -3.86 -4.68
CA PHE A 53 6.77 -2.91 -4.32
C PHE A 53 6.56 -2.31 -2.92
N SER A 54 5.31 -2.01 -2.54
CA SER A 54 5.00 -1.52 -1.19
C SER A 54 5.27 -2.61 -0.15
N LEU A 55 4.88 -3.85 -0.42
CA LEU A 55 5.12 -4.99 0.48
C LEU A 55 6.61 -5.32 0.62
N MET A 56 7.40 -5.21 -0.46
CA MET A 56 8.85 -5.36 -0.39
C MET A 56 9.51 -4.27 0.46
N LEU A 57 9.09 -3.00 0.32
CA LEU A 57 9.56 -1.92 1.18
C LEU A 57 9.21 -2.17 2.65
N LEU A 58 8.00 -2.66 2.90
CA LEU A 58 7.57 -2.99 4.26
C LEU A 58 8.37 -4.15 4.88
N SER A 59 8.65 -5.20 4.09
CA SER A 59 9.58 -6.27 4.49
C SER A 59 10.95 -5.71 4.85
N ASN A 60 11.47 -4.80 4.01
CA ASN A 60 12.76 -4.19 4.23
C ASN A 60 12.77 -3.33 5.51
N ILE A 61 11.72 -2.56 5.79
CA ILE A 61 11.56 -1.82 7.04
C ILE A 61 11.55 -2.79 8.23
N ALA A 62 10.81 -3.89 8.15
CA ALA A 62 10.73 -4.89 9.22
C ALA A 62 12.10 -5.53 9.52
N GLN A 63 12.88 -5.84 8.49
CA GLN A 63 14.21 -6.43 8.63
C GLN A 63 15.26 -5.43 9.13
N THR A 64 15.22 -4.19 8.65
CA THR A 64 16.26 -3.18 8.96
C THR A 64 15.99 -2.40 10.25
N PHE A 65 14.72 -2.13 10.56
CA PHE A 65 14.31 -1.29 11.69
C PHE A 65 13.47 -2.03 12.74
N GLY A 66 13.14 -3.29 12.48
CA GLY A 66 12.37 -4.14 13.38
C GLY A 66 10.86 -4.05 13.20
N GLN A 67 10.17 -5.04 13.77
CA GLN A 67 8.73 -5.25 13.60
C GLN A 67 7.88 -4.07 14.07
N LYS A 68 8.22 -3.46 15.22
CA LYS A 68 7.48 -2.33 15.78
C LYS A 68 7.46 -1.12 14.84
N LYS A 69 8.59 -0.82 14.19
CA LYS A 69 8.70 0.27 13.22
C LYS A 69 7.97 -0.04 11.92
N ALA A 70 7.97 -1.30 11.48
CA ALA A 70 7.18 -1.71 10.31
C ALA A 70 5.67 -1.60 10.55
N TYR A 71 5.15 -1.97 11.72
CA TYR A 71 3.73 -1.74 12.03
C TYR A 71 3.36 -0.26 12.10
N LYS A 72 4.25 0.60 12.62
CA LYS A 72 4.05 2.05 12.55
C LYS A 72 3.99 2.55 11.12
N ALA A 73 4.89 2.09 10.25
CA ALA A 73 4.87 2.41 8.82
C ALA A 73 3.55 1.98 8.16
N LEU A 74 3.08 0.76 8.46
CA LEU A 74 1.79 0.24 7.98
C LEU A 74 0.63 1.15 8.40
N LEU A 75 0.55 1.50 9.69
CA LEU A 75 -0.51 2.38 10.19
C LEU A 75 -0.49 3.76 9.54
N ILE A 76 0.70 4.33 9.29
CA ILE A 76 0.84 5.60 8.57
C ILE A 76 0.36 5.47 7.12
N GLY A 77 0.73 4.41 6.41
CA GLY A 77 0.25 4.14 5.06
C GLY A 77 -1.28 3.96 5.00
N LEU A 78 -1.84 3.19 5.93
CA LEU A 78 -3.29 3.01 6.03
C LEU A 78 -4.02 4.30 6.35
N PHE A 79 -3.46 5.14 7.22
CA PHE A 79 -4.01 6.47 7.50
C PHE A 79 -4.09 7.32 6.22
N PHE A 80 -3.04 7.35 5.40
CA PHE A 80 -3.05 8.10 4.14
C PHE A 80 -4.05 7.55 3.12
N ILE A 81 -4.25 6.24 3.07
CA ILE A 81 -5.30 5.63 2.24
C ILE A 81 -6.67 6.13 2.71
N VAL A 82 -6.99 5.97 4.00
CA VAL A 82 -8.28 6.40 4.57
C VAL A 82 -8.50 7.90 4.36
N PHE A 83 -7.45 8.71 4.54
CA PHE A 83 -7.49 10.15 4.29
C PHE A 83 -7.77 10.47 2.81
N ASN A 84 -7.09 9.79 1.88
CA ASN A 84 -7.31 9.97 0.44
C ASN A 84 -8.77 9.70 0.05
N PHE A 85 -9.34 8.60 0.55
CA PHE A 85 -10.74 8.28 0.29
C PHE A 85 -11.72 9.23 0.98
N ALA A 86 -11.44 9.69 2.20
CA ALA A 86 -12.24 10.71 2.86
C ALA A 86 -12.26 12.01 2.04
N TYR A 87 -11.12 12.41 1.49
CA TYR A 87 -11.00 13.54 0.59
C TYR A 87 -11.81 13.33 -0.71
N GLU A 88 -11.69 12.17 -1.36
CA GLU A 88 -12.48 11.83 -2.55
C GLU A 88 -13.99 11.89 -2.28
N ARG A 89 -14.43 11.40 -1.11
CA ARG A 89 -15.83 11.45 -0.69
C ARG A 89 -16.31 12.89 -0.49
N LEU A 90 -15.49 13.76 0.11
CA LEU A 90 -15.81 15.17 0.27
C LEU A 90 -15.91 15.87 -1.09
N ALA A 91 -14.93 15.64 -1.97
CA ALA A 91 -14.91 16.22 -3.31
C ALA A 91 -16.16 15.85 -4.12
N HIS A 92 -16.67 14.62 -3.96
CA HIS A 92 -17.90 14.18 -4.62
C HIS A 92 -19.17 14.93 -4.17
N HIS A 93 -19.22 15.44 -2.94
CA HIS A 93 -20.39 16.18 -2.42
C HIS A 93 -20.35 17.67 -2.76
N LEU A 94 -19.25 18.16 -3.34
CA LEU A 94 -19.15 19.55 -3.76
C LEU A 94 -20.02 19.82 -5.00
N PRO A 95 -20.62 21.02 -5.11
CA PRO A 95 -21.46 21.38 -6.25
C PRO A 95 -20.64 21.35 -7.54
N ASN A 96 -21.14 20.63 -8.54
CA ASN A 96 -20.57 20.62 -9.87
C ASN A 96 -21.20 21.76 -10.70
N PRO A 97 -20.43 22.55 -11.47
CA PRO A 97 -21.01 23.51 -12.40
C PRO A 97 -21.94 22.79 -13.38
N GLY A 98 -23.18 23.29 -13.51
CA GLY A 98 -24.25 22.63 -14.26
C GLY A 98 -23.90 22.30 -15.71
N SER A 99 -23.01 23.10 -16.32
CA SER A 99 -22.49 22.90 -17.68
C SER A 99 -21.60 21.66 -17.83
N LEU A 100 -21.10 21.07 -16.75
CA LEU A 100 -20.18 19.93 -16.76
C LEU A 100 -20.80 18.62 -16.24
N ILE A 101 -22.09 18.61 -15.85
CA ILE A 101 -22.73 17.42 -15.24
C ILE A 101 -22.63 16.19 -16.15
N LEU A 102 -22.95 16.33 -17.44
CA LEU A 102 -22.87 15.22 -18.40
C LEU A 102 -21.43 14.77 -18.65
N ARG A 103 -20.47 15.70 -18.63
CA ARG A 103 -19.04 15.41 -18.79
C ARG A 103 -18.47 14.68 -17.57
N ASN A 104 -18.94 15.01 -16.38
CA ASN A 104 -18.43 14.47 -15.12
C ASN A 104 -19.09 13.16 -14.71
N ARG A 105 -20.19 12.75 -15.36
CA ARG A 105 -20.90 11.49 -15.05
C ARG A 105 -20.01 10.24 -14.99
N PRO A 106 -19.06 10.00 -15.93
CA PRO A 106 -18.17 8.84 -15.85
C PRO A 106 -17.23 8.91 -14.64
N TYR A 107 -16.73 10.11 -14.33
CA TYR A 107 -15.88 10.35 -13.17
C TYR A 107 -16.63 10.14 -11.84
N THR A 108 -17.87 10.64 -11.76
CA THR A 108 -18.76 10.43 -10.61
C THR A 108 -19.04 8.94 -10.38
N HIS A 109 -19.27 8.17 -11.45
CA HIS A 109 -19.47 6.72 -11.39
C HIS A 109 -18.19 5.99 -10.96
N PHE A 110 -17.03 6.38 -11.51
CA PHE A 110 -15.73 5.84 -11.11
C PHE A 110 -15.46 6.05 -9.61
N LEU A 111 -15.66 7.27 -9.11
CA LEU A 111 -15.49 7.57 -7.68
C LEU A 111 -16.44 6.76 -6.79
N HIS A 112 -17.67 6.49 -7.24
CA HIS A 112 -18.61 5.67 -6.51
C HIS A 112 -18.09 4.24 -6.34
N ASN A 113 -17.64 3.61 -7.43
CA ASN A 113 -17.06 2.27 -7.40
C ASN A 113 -15.79 2.20 -6.54
N GLN A 114 -14.95 3.23 -6.58
CA GLN A 114 -13.75 3.34 -5.75
C GLN A 114 -14.08 3.29 -4.25
N ILE A 115 -15.15 3.96 -3.82
CA ILE A 115 -15.57 4.00 -2.42
C ILE A 115 -16.07 2.62 -1.94
N GLU A 116 -16.76 1.85 -2.78
CA GLU A 116 -17.20 0.50 -2.39
C GLU A 116 -16.02 -0.47 -2.22
N MET A 117 -14.98 -0.29 -3.03
CA MET A 117 -13.79 -1.17 -3.01
C MET A 117 -12.76 -0.82 -1.92
N ILE A 118 -12.93 0.28 -1.18
CA ILE A 118 -11.96 0.67 -0.13
C ILE A 118 -11.84 -0.36 0.99
N MET A 119 -12.96 -0.83 1.54
CA MET A 119 -12.94 -1.69 2.73
C MET A 119 -12.29 -3.03 2.43
N PRO A 120 -12.64 -3.73 1.32
CA PRO A 120 -11.92 -4.93 0.94
C PRO A 120 -10.43 -4.70 0.68
N TYR A 121 -10.08 -3.59 0.02
CA TYR A 121 -8.69 -3.23 -0.23
C TYR A 121 -7.90 -3.03 1.06
N VAL A 122 -8.41 -2.21 1.99
CA VAL A 122 -7.78 -1.94 3.28
C VAL A 122 -7.57 -3.23 4.07
N MET A 123 -8.57 -4.13 4.07
CA MET A 123 -8.45 -5.43 4.74
C MET A 123 -7.42 -6.33 4.07
N ALA A 124 -7.40 -6.41 2.74
CA ALA A 124 -6.41 -7.19 1.99
C ALA A 124 -4.99 -6.68 2.26
N VAL A 125 -4.78 -5.36 2.23
CA VAL A 125 -3.50 -4.71 2.57
C VAL A 125 -3.10 -5.01 4.01
N LEU A 126 -4.02 -4.84 4.97
CA LEU A 126 -3.74 -5.05 6.39
C LEU A 126 -3.29 -6.48 6.67
N ILE A 127 -4.02 -7.48 6.16
CA ILE A 127 -3.71 -8.90 6.37
C ILE A 127 -2.39 -9.26 5.68
N ALA A 128 -2.23 -8.91 4.40
CA ALA A 128 -1.00 -9.19 3.65
C ALA A 128 0.22 -8.55 4.31
N SER A 129 0.09 -7.30 4.77
CA SER A 129 1.15 -6.56 5.46
C SER A 129 1.47 -7.12 6.83
N ALA A 130 0.47 -7.52 7.62
CA ALA A 130 0.68 -8.12 8.94
C ALA A 130 1.44 -9.46 8.85
N ILE A 131 1.08 -10.29 7.87
CA ILE A 131 1.78 -11.54 7.57
C ILE A 131 3.20 -11.25 7.09
N ASN A 132 3.36 -10.31 6.14
CA ASN A 132 4.66 -9.88 5.63
C ASN A 132 5.62 -9.47 6.76
N ILE A 133 5.16 -8.60 7.65
CA ILE A 133 5.92 -8.08 8.79
C ILE A 133 6.31 -9.23 9.73
N SER A 134 5.37 -10.12 10.04
CA SER A 134 5.57 -11.24 10.99
C SER A 134 6.57 -12.26 10.48
N ILE A 135 6.58 -12.53 9.18
CA ILE A 135 7.56 -13.43 8.55
C ILE A 135 8.92 -12.72 8.45
N SER A 136 8.94 -11.47 8.00
CA SER A 136 10.16 -10.70 7.80
C SER A 136 10.96 -10.48 9.09
N SER A 137 10.29 -10.31 10.25
CA SER A 137 10.97 -10.08 11.53
C SER A 137 11.59 -11.33 12.15
N LYS A 138 11.06 -12.53 11.85
CA LYS A 138 11.51 -13.79 12.45
C LYS A 138 12.72 -14.39 11.74
N ILE A 139 12.95 -14.06 10.48
CA ILE A 139 14.00 -14.67 9.66
C ILE A 139 15.31 -13.87 9.79
N ILE A 140 15.96 -13.98 10.94
CA ILE A 140 17.18 -13.22 11.28
C ILE A 140 18.48 -13.85 10.70
N THR A 141 18.46 -15.09 10.21
CA THR A 141 19.67 -15.95 10.16
C THR A 141 20.22 -16.34 8.78
N THR A 142 20.06 -15.56 7.70
CA THR A 142 20.63 -16.00 6.41
C THR A 142 21.19 -14.85 5.55
N LYS A 143 22.37 -15.09 4.96
CA LYS A 143 23.33 -14.10 4.41
C LYS A 143 22.83 -13.23 3.25
N ASN A 144 21.68 -13.52 2.63
CA ASN A 144 21.19 -12.78 1.46
C ASN A 144 19.86 -12.06 1.73
N THR A 145 19.96 -10.85 2.26
CA THR A 145 18.85 -10.01 2.73
C THR A 145 17.96 -9.49 1.60
N ALA A 146 18.52 -9.27 0.41
CA ALA A 146 17.80 -8.74 -0.75
C ALA A 146 16.85 -9.79 -1.37
N LEU A 147 17.36 -11.01 -1.64
CA LEU A 147 16.57 -12.10 -2.21
C LEU A 147 15.36 -12.46 -1.32
N LYS A 148 15.53 -12.41 0.01
CA LYS A 148 14.44 -12.63 0.97
C LYS A 148 13.38 -11.55 0.93
N THR A 149 13.79 -10.28 0.87
CA THR A 149 12.86 -9.16 0.79
C THR A 149 11.97 -9.32 -0.44
N ILE A 150 12.55 -9.73 -1.57
CA ILE A 150 11.82 -10.06 -2.79
C ILE A 150 10.86 -11.24 -2.57
N LEU A 151 11.35 -12.37 -2.05
CA LEU A 151 10.53 -13.57 -1.86
C LEU A 151 9.35 -13.35 -0.91
N ILE A 152 9.58 -12.68 0.23
CA ILE A 152 8.53 -12.38 1.21
C ILE A 152 7.54 -11.36 0.64
N GLY A 153 8.04 -10.32 -0.04
CA GLY A 153 7.20 -9.37 -0.76
C GLY A 153 6.29 -10.05 -1.79
N LEU A 154 6.83 -10.95 -2.61
CA LEU A 154 6.07 -11.73 -3.58
C LEU A 154 5.04 -12.65 -2.92
N LEU A 155 5.42 -13.35 -1.85
CA LEU A 155 4.50 -14.26 -1.14
C LEU A 155 3.33 -13.48 -0.52
N SER A 156 3.60 -12.33 0.09
CA SER A 156 2.55 -11.44 0.60
C SER A 156 1.72 -10.82 -0.51
N THR A 157 2.29 -10.62 -1.70
CA THR A 157 1.53 -10.18 -2.89
C THR A 157 0.53 -11.23 -3.32
N PHE A 158 0.90 -12.52 -3.33
CA PHE A 158 -0.06 -13.60 -3.62
C PHE A 158 -1.22 -13.62 -2.63
N ILE A 159 -0.94 -13.40 -1.34
CA ILE A 159 -1.98 -13.29 -0.31
C ILE A 159 -2.89 -12.09 -0.59
N TYR A 160 -2.31 -10.92 -0.88
CA TYR A 160 -3.08 -9.73 -1.23
C TYR A 160 -3.99 -10.00 -2.44
N VAL A 161 -3.44 -10.53 -3.52
CA VAL A 161 -4.17 -10.83 -4.77
C VAL A 161 -5.31 -11.82 -4.55
N TYR A 162 -5.09 -12.83 -3.70
CA TYR A 162 -6.12 -13.79 -3.34
C TYR A 162 -7.25 -13.11 -2.55
N LEU A 163 -6.92 -12.30 -1.56
CA LEU A 163 -7.89 -11.60 -0.73
C LEU A 163 -8.67 -10.53 -1.52
N SER A 164 -8.00 -9.76 -2.37
CA SER A 164 -8.63 -8.73 -3.21
C SER A 164 -9.58 -9.31 -4.26
N ARG A 165 -9.43 -10.59 -4.60
CA ARG A 165 -10.35 -11.30 -5.49
C ARG A 165 -11.64 -11.74 -4.84
N LEU A 166 -11.65 -11.96 -3.52
CA LEU A 166 -12.87 -12.32 -2.80
C LEU A 166 -13.88 -11.16 -2.75
N SER A 167 -13.44 -9.96 -3.11
CA SER A 167 -14.25 -8.74 -3.16
C SER A 167 -14.59 -8.24 -4.56
N LEU A 168 -14.20 -8.99 -5.60
CA LEU A 168 -14.61 -8.77 -6.99
C LEU A 168 -15.80 -9.69 -7.31
#